data_AF-A0A2C9LLZ8-F1
#
_entry.id   AF-A0A2C9LLZ8-F1
#
_cell.length_a   1.000
_cell.length_b   1.000
_cell.length_c   1.000
_cell.angle_alpha   90.00
_cell.angle_beta   90.00
_cell.angle_gamma   90.00
#
_symmetry.space_group_name_H-M   'P 1'
#
loop_
_entity.id
_entity.type
_entity.pdbx_description
1 polymer ?
#
loop_
_entity_poly.entity_id
_entity_poly.type
_entity_poly.pdbx_seq_one_letter_code
_entity_poly.pdbx_strand_id
1 'polypeptide(L)'
;MVFGIHILLIPRAIIGAGLSQLSGHLNKVKLTFFERFRNPEDKRNFITAGVAAGVSAAFGAPVGGLLFCMEEVSTFWSKTLAWQIFFCCIIATSTSDIFNSAFERFEFIGMFGEFRTSRYILFNVDEAVDINILIPPPPVVIGAPPPLLGSLFTIINLKIHRYRKRLLASITSTWLVRIIRLLEPALIMLIMSTFSVFLPMAFSCVPFTCMKGESGILSEYCVNDTLNKYDSHFVEENIFHTCGVGTYYLDNTTFVYNGTYNELSLLIFSSKDEAMKTLYLRNSHRMFNYGPLFATLAIYFIMVCWSAGTSVAAGILVPMLMIGALYGRILGLVLVDIFGVHLDEDYLSWMD
;
A
#
# COMPACT_ATOMS: atom_id res chain seq x y z
N MET A 1 -4.13 -7.82 6.85
CA MET A 1 -4.89 -7.09 7.89
C MET A 1 -4.12 -5.83 8.30
N VAL A 2 -4.01 -4.84 7.40
CA VAL A 2 -3.39 -3.55 7.70
C VAL A 2 -4.48 -2.49 7.63
N PHE A 3 -5.10 -2.20 8.77
CA PHE A 3 -6.00 -1.05 8.87
C PHE A 3 -5.16 0.21 8.64
N GLY A 4 -5.50 0.95 7.58
CA GLY A 4 -4.67 1.99 6.98
C GLY A 4 -4.04 2.95 7.99
N ILE A 5 -2.80 3.36 7.72
CA ILE A 5 -1.88 4.08 8.61
C ILE A 5 -2.51 5.21 9.47
N HIS A 6 -3.50 5.97 8.98
CA HIS A 6 -4.21 6.96 9.83
C HIS A 6 -5.08 6.36 10.96
N ILE A 7 -5.57 5.14 10.80
CA ILE A 7 -6.33 4.38 11.80
C ILE A 7 -5.41 3.96 12.97
N LEU A 8 -4.09 3.85 12.76
CA LEU A 8 -3.11 3.58 13.82
C LEU A 8 -2.54 4.86 14.47
N LEU A 9 -2.43 5.94 13.73
CA LEU A 9 -1.85 7.21 14.21
C LEU A 9 -2.70 7.87 15.28
N ILE A 10 -4.00 8.05 15.02
CA ILE A 10 -4.90 8.82 15.90
C ILE A 10 -5.08 8.10 17.26
N PRO A 11 -5.32 6.78 17.32
CA PRO A 11 -5.39 6.08 18.61
C PRO A 11 -4.09 6.17 19.40
N ARG A 12 -2.92 6.08 18.75
CA ARG A 12 -1.63 6.16 19.45
C ARG A 12 -1.29 7.59 19.89
N ALA A 13 -1.72 8.60 19.15
CA ALA A 13 -1.71 9.99 19.60
C ALA A 13 -2.57 10.18 20.86
N ILE A 14 -3.76 9.57 20.89
CA ILE A 14 -4.66 9.60 22.06
C ILE A 14 -4.03 8.87 23.25
N ILE A 15 -3.40 7.71 23.04
CA ILE A 15 -2.67 6.98 24.08
C ILE A 15 -1.53 7.85 24.63
N GLY A 16 -0.74 8.50 23.78
CA GLY A 16 0.31 9.44 24.21
C GLY A 16 -0.24 10.62 25.01
N ALA A 17 -1.33 11.23 24.55
CA ALA A 17 -2.00 12.31 25.27
C ALA A 17 -2.55 11.85 26.63
N GLY A 18 -3.14 10.66 26.68
CA GLY A 18 -3.70 10.05 27.89
C GLY A 18 -2.61 9.72 28.91
N LEU A 19 -1.48 9.18 28.45
CA LEU A 19 -0.35 8.83 29.30
C LEU A 19 0.32 10.06 29.92
N SER A 20 0.44 11.16 29.17
CA SER A 20 0.98 12.43 29.72
C SER A 20 0.14 13.00 30.86
N GLN A 21 -1.19 12.91 30.74
CA GLN A 21 -2.10 13.59 31.67
C GLN A 21 -2.52 12.70 32.84
N LEU A 22 -2.68 11.39 32.61
CA LEU A 22 -3.03 10.32 33.56
C LEU A 22 -4.06 10.74 34.64
N SER A 23 -4.99 11.60 34.23
CA SER A 23 -6.09 12.14 35.02
C SER A 23 -7.32 12.04 34.13
N GLY A 24 -8.03 10.93 34.23
CA GLY A 24 -9.25 10.72 33.45
C GLY A 24 -10.31 11.73 33.86
N HIS A 25 -10.98 12.36 32.89
CA HIS A 25 -12.24 13.05 33.17
C HIS A 25 -13.31 12.05 33.67
N LEU A 26 -13.19 10.76 33.31
CA LEU A 26 -14.13 9.70 33.69
C LEU A 26 -13.82 9.02 35.05
N ASN A 27 -12.56 8.94 35.48
CA ASN A 27 -12.17 8.31 36.74
C ASN A 27 -11.31 9.26 37.56
N LYS A 28 -11.77 9.61 38.78
CA LYS A 28 -11.11 10.49 39.76
C LYS A 28 -9.81 9.93 40.37
N VAL A 29 -9.09 9.05 39.66
CA VAL A 29 -7.80 8.52 40.12
C VAL A 29 -6.71 9.48 39.68
N LYS A 30 -6.23 10.31 40.61
CA LYS A 30 -5.07 11.19 40.38
C LYS A 30 -3.82 10.45 40.84
N LEU A 31 -3.00 9.99 39.90
CA LEU A 31 -1.66 9.51 40.22
C LEU A 31 -0.73 10.73 40.42
N THR A 32 -0.13 10.84 41.59
CA THR A 32 0.77 11.95 41.97
C THR A 32 2.11 11.94 41.24
N PHE A 33 2.52 10.79 40.68
CA PHE A 33 3.81 10.66 39.97
C PHE A 33 3.85 11.41 38.63
N PHE A 34 2.72 11.54 37.94
CA PHE A 34 2.66 12.13 36.59
C PHE A 34 2.31 13.63 36.57
N GLU A 35 2.24 14.29 37.73
CA GLU A 35 1.87 15.71 37.78
C GLU A 35 2.87 16.62 37.07
N ARG A 36 4.16 16.24 37.05
CA ARG A 36 5.22 16.95 36.33
C ARG A 36 4.97 17.04 34.83
N PHE A 37 4.36 16.02 34.23
CA PHE A 37 4.15 15.91 32.78
C PHE A 37 2.83 16.54 32.31
N ARG A 38 2.09 17.20 33.20
CA ARG A 38 0.84 17.92 32.88
C ARG A 38 1.09 19.29 32.25
N ASN A 39 2.21 19.47 31.56
CA ASN A 39 2.55 20.67 30.80
C ASN A 39 2.11 20.53 29.33
N PRO A 40 1.76 21.64 28.64
CA PRO A 40 1.39 21.59 27.23
C PRO A 40 2.55 21.14 26.33
N GLU A 41 3.80 21.45 26.70
CA GLU A 41 5.00 21.01 25.99
C GLU A 41 5.17 19.49 26.08
N ASP A 42 5.17 18.94 27.29
CA ASP A 42 5.29 17.49 27.51
C ASP A 42 4.13 16.74 26.85
N LYS A 43 2.91 17.24 26.98
CA LYS A 43 1.74 16.66 26.29
C LYS A 43 1.95 16.56 24.79
N ARG A 44 2.46 17.62 24.15
CA ARG A 44 2.78 17.61 22.72
C ARG A 44 3.87 16.59 22.40
N ASN A 45 4.91 16.52 23.23
CA ASN A 45 6.03 15.57 23.05
C ASN A 45 5.55 14.11 23.13
N PHE A 46 4.69 13.78 24.10
CA PHE A 46 4.10 12.44 24.22
C PHE A 46 3.14 12.10 23.08
N ILE A 47 2.35 13.08 22.59
CA ILE A 47 1.51 12.89 21.40
C ILE A 47 2.40 12.58 20.19
N THR A 48 3.46 13.36 19.99
CA THR A 48 4.41 13.19 18.87
C THR A 48 5.08 11.82 18.94
N ALA A 49 5.52 11.39 20.13
CA ALA A 49 6.07 10.06 20.35
C ALA A 49 5.07 8.94 20.01
N GLY A 50 3.81 9.09 20.42
CA GLY A 50 2.74 8.14 20.12
C GLY A 50 2.45 8.03 18.61
N VAL A 51 2.42 9.17 17.91
CA VAL A 51 2.26 9.22 16.44
C VAL A 51 3.44 8.50 15.78
N ALA A 52 4.68 8.82 16.14
CA ALA A 52 5.89 8.23 15.57
C ALA A 52 5.91 6.70 15.78
N ALA A 53 5.60 6.24 16.99
CA ALA A 53 5.49 4.82 17.32
C ALA A 53 4.41 4.12 16.49
N GLY A 54 3.33 4.82 16.13
CA GLY A 54 2.29 4.31 15.25
C GLY A 54 2.72 4.15 13.81
N VAL A 55 3.42 5.14 13.25
CA VAL A 55 4.02 5.03 11.91
C VAL A 55 5.03 3.89 11.88
N SER A 56 5.93 3.85 12.87
CA SER A 56 6.95 2.82 13.02
C SER A 56 6.35 1.42 13.03
N ALA A 57 5.35 1.18 13.89
CA ALA A 57 4.66 -0.10 13.99
C ALA A 57 3.86 -0.48 12.73
N ALA A 58 3.34 0.49 11.97
CA ALA A 58 2.58 0.23 10.75
C ALA A 58 3.48 -0.19 9.57
N PHE A 59 4.70 0.33 9.51
CA PHE A 59 5.63 0.10 8.39
C PHE A 59 6.82 -0.79 8.73
N GLY A 60 7.04 -1.14 10.00
CA GLY A 60 8.25 -1.82 10.43
C GLY A 60 9.52 -0.96 10.32
N ALA A 61 9.37 0.38 10.33
CA ALA A 61 10.46 1.33 10.04
C ALA A 61 10.65 2.37 11.16
N PRO A 62 11.49 2.12 12.18
CA PRO A 62 11.68 3.02 13.32
C PRO A 62 12.25 4.38 12.97
N VAL A 63 13.24 4.42 12.08
CA VAL A 63 13.84 5.67 11.60
C VAL A 63 12.83 6.45 10.75
N GLY A 64 12.07 5.74 9.90
CA GLY A 64 11.03 6.35 9.08
C GLY A 64 9.92 7.00 9.91
N GLY A 65 9.47 6.34 10.99
CA GLY A 65 8.48 6.90 11.91
C GLY A 65 8.96 8.17 12.63
N LEU A 66 10.23 8.22 13.03
CA LEU A 66 10.85 9.42 13.62
C LEU A 66 10.89 10.58 12.61
N LEU A 67 11.39 10.33 11.40
CA LEU A 67 11.53 11.34 10.35
C LEU A 67 10.17 11.88 9.89
N PHE A 68 9.18 10.99 9.72
CA PHE A 68 7.82 11.41 9.40
C PHE A 68 7.26 12.38 10.44
N CYS A 69 7.47 12.10 11.73
CA CYS A 69 7.04 13.03 12.77
C CYS A 69 7.80 14.36 12.73
N MET A 70 9.09 14.32 12.39
CA MET A 70 9.91 15.53 12.21
C MET A 70 9.41 16.42 11.08
N GLU A 71 8.94 15.83 10.00
CA GLU A 71 8.45 16.53 8.82
C GLU A 71 7.01 17.03 8.98
N GLU A 72 6.11 16.18 9.48
CA GLU A 72 4.65 16.41 9.39
C GLU A 72 3.98 16.78 10.72
N VAL A 73 4.57 16.46 11.88
CA VAL A 73 3.84 16.47 13.16
C VAL A 73 4.30 17.57 14.11
N SER A 74 5.59 17.90 14.16
CA SER A 74 6.05 19.00 15.01
C SER A 74 7.10 19.89 14.37
N THR A 75 6.95 21.19 14.64
CA THR A 75 7.80 22.27 14.12
C THR A 75 9.06 22.51 14.96
N PHE A 76 9.07 22.09 16.23
CA PHE A 76 10.18 22.33 17.15
C PHE A 76 10.73 21.00 17.70
N TRP A 77 12.04 20.82 17.62
CA TRP A 77 12.72 19.58 17.98
C TRP A 77 13.95 19.81 18.85
N SER A 78 14.15 18.92 19.81
CA SER A 78 15.40 18.79 20.56
C SER A 78 16.04 17.44 20.27
N LYS A 79 17.38 17.37 20.33
CA LYS A 79 18.13 16.13 20.09
C LYS A 79 17.76 15.03 21.10
N THR A 80 17.49 15.42 22.35
CA THR A 80 17.04 14.51 23.41
C THR A 80 15.65 13.95 23.14
N LEU A 81 14.71 14.77 22.66
CA LEU A 81 13.37 14.30 22.27
C LEU A 81 13.47 13.30 21.10
N ALA A 82 14.30 13.58 20.11
CA ALA A 82 14.49 12.70 18.96
C ALA A 82 14.95 11.30 19.38
N TRP A 83 15.93 11.21 20.29
CA TRP A 83 16.38 9.92 20.84
C TRP A 83 15.31 9.18 21.63
N GLN A 84 14.51 9.90 22.43
CA GLN A 84 13.39 9.30 23.16
C GLN A 84 12.31 8.74 22.23
N ILE A 85 11.98 9.49 21.17
CA ILE A 85 11.00 9.06 20.17
C ILE A 85 11.55 7.88 19.36
N PHE A 86 12.82 7.90 18.98
CA PHE A 86 13.47 6.79 18.29
C PHE A 86 13.42 5.49 19.12
N PHE A 87 13.77 5.57 20.40
CA PHE A 87 13.69 4.43 21.31
C PHE A 87 12.25 3.90 21.45
N CYS A 88 11.27 4.81 21.54
CA CYS A 88 9.85 4.44 21.55
C CYS A 88 9.44 3.72 20.26
N CYS A 89 9.92 4.17 19.10
CA CYS A 89 9.64 3.55 17.80
C CYS A 89 10.21 2.13 17.69
N ILE A 90 11.44 1.89 18.18
CA ILE A 90 12.06 0.56 18.22
C ILE A 90 11.23 -0.39 19.10
N ILE A 91 10.85 0.04 20.30
CA ILE A 91 10.04 -0.79 21.19
C ILE A 91 8.70 -1.11 20.52
N ALA A 92 8.07 -0.12 19.87
CA ALA A 92 6.79 -0.31 19.20
C ALA A 92 6.86 -1.32 18.04
N THR A 93 7.91 -1.28 17.22
CA THR A 93 8.10 -2.27 16.12
C THR A 93 8.40 -3.63 16.67
N SER A 94 9.38 -3.76 17.57
CA SER A 94 9.74 -5.06 18.15
C SER A 94 8.55 -5.71 18.86
N THR A 95 7.75 -4.91 19.57
CA THR A 95 6.53 -5.42 20.22
C THR A 95 5.52 -5.92 19.19
N SER A 96 5.31 -5.17 18.10
CA SER A 96 4.38 -5.56 17.04
C SER A 96 4.83 -6.85 16.34
N ASP A 97 6.12 -7.00 16.08
CA ASP A 97 6.70 -8.19 15.46
C ASP A 97 6.58 -9.42 16.38
N ILE A 98 6.81 -9.24 17.68
CA ILE A 98 6.61 -10.32 18.69
C ILE A 98 5.14 -10.75 18.73
N PHE A 99 4.20 -9.80 18.73
CA PHE A 99 2.77 -10.13 18.72
C PHE A 99 2.37 -10.85 17.42
N ASN A 100 2.82 -10.37 16.27
CA ASN A 100 2.52 -11.01 14.99
C ASN A 100 3.08 -12.45 14.94
N SER A 101 4.33 -12.66 15.36
CA SER A 101 4.93 -14.00 15.45
C SER A 101 4.20 -14.91 16.45
N ALA A 102 3.69 -14.34 17.56
CA ALA A 102 2.85 -15.09 18.51
C ALA A 102 1.50 -15.50 17.90
N PHE A 103 0.82 -14.60 17.18
CA PHE A 103 -0.45 -14.89 16.51
C PHE A 103 -0.31 -15.94 15.41
N GLU A 104 0.74 -15.90 14.60
CA GLU A 104 0.99 -16.94 13.59
C GLU A 104 1.25 -18.32 14.20
N ARG A 105 1.88 -18.37 15.37
CA ARG A 105 2.03 -19.62 16.10
C ARG A 105 0.69 -20.20 16.53
N PHE A 106 -0.29 -19.35 16.88
CA PHE A 106 -1.65 -19.79 17.19
C PHE A 106 -2.40 -20.31 15.95
N GLU A 107 -2.11 -19.78 14.76
CA GLU A 107 -2.68 -20.25 13.48
C GLU A 107 -1.91 -21.45 12.86
N PHE A 108 -0.85 -21.95 13.52
CA PHE A 108 0.03 -23.02 13.04
C PHE A 108 0.79 -22.73 11.73
N ILE A 109 0.92 -21.47 11.31
CA ILE A 109 1.55 -21.05 10.04
C ILE A 109 3.01 -20.59 10.23
N GLY A 110 3.68 -21.02 11.31
CA GLY A 110 5.08 -20.65 11.59
C GLY A 110 5.64 -21.10 12.95
N MET A 111 6.87 -20.67 13.22
CA MET A 111 7.55 -20.82 14.51
C MET A 111 7.54 -19.50 15.29
N PHE A 112 7.35 -19.59 16.62
CA PHE A 112 7.47 -18.43 17.49
C PHE A 112 8.92 -17.92 17.50
N GLY A 113 9.11 -16.62 17.29
CA GLY A 113 10.42 -15.99 17.18
C GLY A 113 11.00 -15.95 15.76
N GLU A 114 10.28 -16.45 14.75
CA GLU A 114 10.64 -16.28 13.35
C GLU A 114 10.03 -14.97 12.82
N PHE A 115 10.86 -13.93 12.67
CA PHE A 115 10.43 -12.63 12.16
C PHE A 115 10.55 -12.57 10.65
N ARG A 116 9.52 -13.03 9.92
CA ARG A 116 9.49 -12.94 8.45
C ARG A 116 9.12 -11.54 7.97
N THR A 117 10.13 -10.77 7.60
CA THR A 117 9.99 -9.39 7.07
C THR A 117 9.08 -9.33 5.83
N SER A 118 9.10 -10.35 4.98
CA SER A 118 8.30 -10.42 3.75
C SER A 118 6.78 -10.42 3.95
N ARG A 119 6.29 -10.87 5.12
CA ARG A 119 4.86 -10.92 5.43
C ARG A 119 4.34 -9.64 6.08
N TYR A 120 5.10 -9.01 6.97
CA TYR A 120 4.61 -7.87 7.77
C TYR A 120 4.98 -6.49 7.22
N ILE A 121 6.08 -6.41 6.45
CA ILE A 121 6.53 -5.16 5.85
C ILE A 121 5.89 -5.02 4.46
N LEU A 122 5.24 -3.89 4.22
CA LEU A 122 4.53 -3.60 2.96
C LEU A 122 5.50 -3.54 1.77
N PHE A 123 6.71 -3.03 2.00
CA PHE A 123 7.79 -2.90 1.02
C PHE A 123 8.95 -3.82 1.41
N ASN A 124 8.83 -5.10 1.09
CA ASN A 124 9.99 -6.00 1.12
C ASN A 124 10.56 -6.11 -0.29
N VAL A 125 11.81 -5.71 -0.47
CA VAL A 125 12.52 -5.82 -1.74
C VAL A 125 13.65 -6.81 -1.51
N ASP A 126 13.45 -8.05 -1.99
CA ASP A 126 14.43 -9.14 -1.81
C ASP A 126 15.62 -9.01 -2.78
N GLU A 127 15.45 -8.26 -3.88
CA GLU A 127 16.50 -8.00 -4.86
C GLU A 127 16.88 -6.52 -4.90
N ALA A 128 18.09 -6.20 -4.43
CA ALA A 128 18.65 -4.86 -4.54
C ALA A 128 18.92 -4.50 -6.01
N VAL A 129 18.59 -3.27 -6.40
CA VAL A 129 18.90 -2.71 -7.72
C VAL A 129 20.19 -1.91 -7.63
N ASP A 130 21.15 -2.23 -8.50
CA ASP A 130 22.37 -1.45 -8.60
C ASP A 130 22.07 -0.09 -9.22
N ILE A 131 22.29 0.97 -8.43
CA ILE A 131 21.96 2.34 -8.80
C ILE A 131 22.99 2.84 -9.81
N ASN A 132 22.53 3.19 -10.99
CA ASN A 132 23.37 3.64 -12.08
C ASN A 132 23.14 5.12 -12.42
N ILE A 133 24.15 5.82 -12.96
CA ILE A 133 24.05 7.27 -13.20
C ILE A 133 23.03 7.64 -14.29
N LEU A 134 22.58 6.66 -15.08
CA LEU A 134 21.56 6.78 -16.11
C LEU A 134 20.14 6.40 -15.62
N ILE A 135 19.97 6.06 -14.35
CA ILE A 135 18.65 5.97 -13.72
C ILE A 135 17.94 7.32 -13.68
N PRO A 136 18.56 8.46 -13.28
CA PRO A 136 17.82 9.72 -13.16
C PRO A 136 17.31 10.36 -14.47
N PRO A 137 17.98 10.29 -15.63
CA PRO A 137 17.52 11.02 -16.82
C PRO A 137 16.15 10.56 -17.36
N PRO A 138 15.84 9.26 -17.51
CA PRO A 138 14.53 8.86 -18.05
C PRO A 138 13.33 9.21 -17.13
N PRO A 139 13.37 8.96 -15.80
CA PRO A 139 12.31 9.37 -14.88
C PRO A 139 12.19 10.88 -14.69
N VAL A 140 13.27 11.66 -14.84
CA VAL A 140 13.22 13.13 -14.75
C VAL A 140 12.63 13.75 -16.03
N VAL A 141 12.96 13.21 -17.21
CA VAL A 141 12.44 13.68 -18.51
C VAL A 141 10.98 13.23 -18.72
N ILE A 142 10.61 12.05 -18.23
CA ILE A 142 9.22 11.56 -18.18
C ILE A 142 8.49 12.06 -16.92
N GLY A 143 9.15 12.83 -16.05
CA GLY A 143 8.76 13.10 -14.66
C GLY A 143 7.68 14.14 -14.40
N ALA A 144 7.10 14.75 -15.45
CA ALA A 144 6.00 15.70 -15.28
C ALA A 144 4.70 15.08 -14.71
N PRO A 145 4.25 13.85 -15.08
CA PRO A 145 2.91 13.40 -14.72
C PRO A 145 2.69 12.98 -13.24
N PRO A 146 3.65 12.42 -12.46
CA PRO A 146 3.35 12.05 -11.07
C PRO A 146 3.04 13.26 -10.15
N PRO A 147 3.82 14.36 -10.15
CA PRO A 147 3.47 15.57 -9.40
C PRO A 147 2.15 16.21 -9.88
N LEU A 148 1.87 16.13 -11.19
CA LEU A 148 0.61 16.62 -11.77
C LEU A 148 -0.59 15.81 -11.28
N LEU A 149 -0.50 14.48 -11.23
CA LEU A 149 -1.56 13.61 -10.68
C LEU A 149 -1.80 13.87 -9.19
N GLY A 150 -0.73 14.09 -8.41
CA GLY A 150 -0.83 14.47 -7.00
C GLY A 150 -1.49 15.84 -6.81
N SER A 151 -1.08 16.84 -7.59
CA SER A 151 -1.70 18.17 -7.58
C SER A 151 -3.18 18.10 -7.97
N LEU A 152 -3.51 17.37 -9.04
CA LEU A 152 -4.87 17.13 -9.49
C LEU A 152 -5.73 16.48 -8.38
N PHE A 153 -5.20 15.46 -7.70
CA PHE A 153 -5.86 14.81 -6.58
C PHE A 153 -6.20 15.80 -5.46
N THR A 154 -5.25 16.63 -5.05
CA THR A 154 -5.49 17.63 -4.00
C THR A 154 -6.53 18.67 -4.41
N ILE A 155 -6.49 19.17 -5.66
CA ILE A 155 -7.45 20.15 -6.18
C ILE A 155 -8.86 19.56 -6.18
N ILE A 156 -9.02 18.34 -6.70
CA ILE A 156 -10.32 17.64 -6.74
C ILE A 156 -10.85 17.44 -5.33
N ASN A 157 -10.04 16.94 -4.40
CA ASN A 157 -10.45 16.73 -3.01
C ASN A 157 -10.85 18.03 -2.30
N LEU A 158 -10.10 19.11 -2.51
CA LEU A 158 -10.45 20.41 -1.96
C LEU A 158 -11.78 20.93 -2.52
N LYS A 159 -12.10 20.64 -3.78
CA LYS A 159 -13.37 21.03 -4.40
C LYS A 159 -14.53 20.18 -3.88
N ILE A 160 -14.36 18.86 -3.79
CA ILE A 160 -15.35 17.92 -3.22
C ILE A 160 -15.64 18.29 -1.76
N HIS A 161 -14.61 18.52 -0.95
CA HIS A 161 -14.79 18.87 0.46
C HIS A 161 -15.50 20.23 0.63
N ARG A 162 -15.12 21.25 -0.16
CA ARG A 162 -15.84 22.53 -0.18
C ARG A 162 -17.30 22.37 -0.59
N TYR A 163 -17.57 21.53 -1.59
CA TYR A 163 -18.93 21.24 -2.03
C TYR A 163 -19.75 20.54 -0.95
N ARG A 164 -19.23 19.49 -0.31
CA ARG A 164 -19.85 18.82 0.84
C ARG A 164 -20.19 19.79 1.96
N LYS A 165 -19.24 20.65 2.33
CA LYS A 165 -19.45 21.65 3.40
C LYS A 165 -20.57 22.62 3.04
N ARG A 166 -20.66 23.07 1.78
CA ARG A 166 -21.76 23.93 1.30
C ARG A 166 -23.10 23.21 1.28
N LEU A 167 -23.14 21.97 0.80
CA LEU A 167 -24.36 21.15 0.79
C LEU A 167 -24.91 20.94 2.20
N LEU A 168 -24.05 20.56 3.15
CA LEU A 168 -24.46 20.34 4.53
C LEU A 168 -24.86 21.65 5.24
N ALA A 169 -24.26 22.79 4.88
CA ALA A 169 -24.65 24.09 5.43
C ALA A 169 -26.00 24.59 4.89
N SER A 170 -26.40 24.19 3.69
CA SER A 170 -27.69 24.56 3.08
C SER A 170 -28.89 23.87 3.74
N ILE A 171 -28.67 22.79 4.49
CA ILE A 171 -29.73 21.94 5.04
C ILE A 171 -29.93 22.30 6.51
N THR A 172 -31.14 22.74 6.86
CA THR A 172 -31.50 23.14 8.24
C THR A 172 -31.83 21.96 9.16
N SER A 173 -32.23 20.81 8.60
CA SER A 173 -32.62 19.63 9.38
C SER A 173 -31.41 18.79 9.81
N THR A 174 -31.21 18.65 11.13
CA THR A 174 -30.11 17.88 11.72
C THR A 174 -30.21 16.38 11.45
N TRP A 175 -31.42 15.83 11.35
CA TRP A 175 -31.64 14.42 11.04
C TRP A 175 -31.21 14.10 9.60
N LEU A 176 -31.58 14.97 8.67
CA LEU A 176 -31.24 14.81 7.25
C LEU A 176 -29.71 14.87 7.02
N VAL A 177 -29.01 15.74 7.75
CA VAL A 177 -27.53 15.79 7.73
C VAL A 177 -26.91 14.48 8.21
N ARG A 178 -27.45 13.84 9.25
CA ARG A 178 -26.96 12.54 9.73
C ARG A 178 -27.16 11.45 8.70
N ILE A 179 -28.32 11.43 8.02
CA ILE A 179 -28.60 10.45 6.97
C ILE A 179 -27.67 10.64 5.78
N ILE A 180 -27.47 11.86 5.29
CA ILE A 180 -26.55 12.10 4.16
C ILE A 180 -25.14 11.60 4.49
N ARG A 181 -24.65 11.85 5.71
CA ARG A 181 -23.33 11.36 6.15
C ARG A 181 -23.23 9.83 6.17
N LEU A 182 -24.32 9.12 6.42
CA LEU A 182 -24.34 7.65 6.39
C LEU A 182 -24.56 7.10 4.97
N LEU A 183 -25.41 7.76 4.18
CA LEU A 183 -25.77 7.33 2.83
C LEU A 183 -24.60 7.47 1.86
N GLU A 184 -23.82 8.55 1.96
CA GLU A 184 -22.69 8.82 1.07
C GLU A 184 -21.64 7.68 1.06
N PRO A 185 -21.05 7.27 2.20
CA PRO A 185 -20.09 6.16 2.21
C PRO A 185 -20.76 4.83 1.82
N ALA A 186 -22.03 4.60 2.16
CA ALA A 186 -22.76 3.40 1.75
C ALA A 186 -22.90 3.32 0.21
N LEU A 187 -23.19 4.46 -0.43
CA LEU A 187 -23.27 4.57 -1.88
C LEU A 187 -21.90 4.38 -2.54
N ILE A 188 -20.84 4.95 -1.98
CA ILE A 188 -19.46 4.74 -2.48
C ILE A 188 -19.06 3.27 -2.36
N MET A 189 -19.38 2.60 -1.24
CA MET A 189 -19.09 1.18 -1.07
C MET A 189 -19.85 0.31 -2.07
N LEU A 190 -21.13 0.61 -2.32
CA LEU A 190 -21.93 -0.08 -3.33
C LEU A 190 -21.35 0.11 -4.73
N ILE A 191 -20.99 1.33 -5.10
CA ILE A 191 -20.42 1.61 -6.42
C ILE A 191 -19.05 0.92 -6.55
N MET A 192 -18.19 1.00 -5.53
CA MET A 192 -16.89 0.34 -5.57
C MET A 192 -16.99 -1.18 -5.67
N SER A 193 -17.92 -1.80 -4.94
CA SER A 193 -18.12 -3.25 -5.04
C SER A 193 -18.64 -3.66 -6.41
N THR A 194 -19.54 -2.86 -7.01
CA THR A 194 -20.00 -3.11 -8.38
C THR A 194 -18.84 -3.03 -9.38
N PHE A 195 -18.00 -2.00 -9.32
CA PHE A 195 -16.84 -1.91 -10.19
C PHE A 195 -15.84 -3.03 -9.95
N SER A 196 -15.61 -3.46 -8.70
CA SER A 196 -14.68 -4.56 -8.42
C SER A 196 -15.10 -5.90 -8.99
N VAL A 197 -16.40 -6.11 -9.23
CA VAL A 197 -16.93 -7.37 -9.77
C VAL A 197 -17.14 -7.28 -11.28
N PHE A 198 -17.77 -6.22 -11.77
CA PHE A 198 -18.13 -6.11 -13.18
C PHE A 198 -16.96 -5.68 -14.07
N LEU A 199 -16.02 -4.90 -13.55
CA LEU A 199 -14.89 -4.45 -14.36
C LEU A 199 -13.98 -5.61 -14.77
N PRO A 200 -13.56 -6.54 -13.88
CA PRO A 200 -12.77 -7.70 -14.30
C PRO A 200 -13.49 -8.58 -15.31
N MET A 201 -14.81 -8.74 -15.18
CA MET A 201 -15.62 -9.51 -16.13
C MET A 201 -15.58 -8.94 -17.58
N ALA A 202 -15.32 -7.65 -17.75
CA ALA A 202 -15.23 -7.02 -19.05
C ALA A 202 -13.91 -7.31 -19.80
N PHE A 203 -12.87 -7.79 -19.10
CA PHE A 203 -11.56 -8.08 -19.67
C PHE A 203 -11.34 -9.59 -19.82
N SER A 204 -10.73 -10.00 -20.93
CA SER A 204 -10.39 -11.40 -21.21
C SER A 204 -9.25 -11.89 -20.31
N CYS A 205 -9.27 -13.19 -19.99
CA CYS A 205 -8.19 -13.82 -19.24
C CYS A 205 -6.96 -14.03 -20.11
N VAL A 206 -5.78 -13.95 -19.49
CA VAL A 206 -4.47 -14.06 -20.14
C VAL A 206 -3.75 -15.28 -19.56
N PRO A 207 -3.00 -16.07 -20.37
CA PRO A 207 -2.22 -17.19 -19.87
C PRO A 207 -1.02 -16.71 -19.06
N PHE A 208 -0.53 -17.56 -18.16
CA PHE A 208 0.77 -17.34 -17.51
C PHE A 208 1.88 -17.47 -18.55
N THR A 209 2.66 -16.41 -18.74
CA THR A 209 3.85 -16.43 -19.61
C THR A 209 5.09 -16.32 -18.75
N CYS A 210 5.86 -17.41 -18.63
CA CYS A 210 7.15 -17.39 -17.94
C CYS A 210 8.30 -17.20 -18.93
N MET A 211 9.39 -16.58 -18.47
CA MET A 211 10.59 -16.42 -19.27
C MET A 211 11.31 -17.76 -19.39
N LYS A 212 11.84 -18.01 -20.59
CA LYS A 212 12.66 -19.19 -20.88
C LYS A 212 14.04 -18.95 -20.27
N GLY A 213 14.45 -19.77 -19.29
CA GLY A 213 15.81 -19.74 -18.77
C GLY A 213 16.85 -20.11 -19.84
N GLU A 214 18.13 -19.80 -19.60
CA GLU A 214 19.25 -20.11 -20.50
C GLU A 214 19.34 -21.59 -20.89
N SER A 215 18.78 -22.48 -20.08
CA SER A 215 18.73 -23.94 -20.32
C SER A 215 17.85 -24.34 -21.50
N GLY A 216 17.05 -23.42 -22.06
CA GLY A 216 16.22 -23.67 -23.23
C GLY A 216 15.02 -24.60 -22.98
N ILE A 217 14.81 -25.03 -21.73
CA ILE A 217 13.70 -25.89 -21.32
C ILE A 217 12.54 -24.99 -20.89
N LEU A 218 11.40 -25.14 -21.55
CA LEU A 218 10.16 -24.47 -21.18
C LEU A 218 9.61 -25.17 -19.93
N SER A 219 9.69 -24.53 -18.75
CA SER A 219 8.98 -25.08 -17.58
C SER A 219 7.48 -24.99 -17.86
N GLU A 220 6.84 -26.14 -18.00
CA GLU A 220 5.42 -26.27 -18.36
C GLU A 220 4.49 -25.66 -17.29
N TYR A 221 5.05 -25.28 -16.13
CA TYR A 221 4.32 -24.75 -14.98
C TYR A 221 4.97 -23.55 -14.28
N CYS A 222 6.11 -23.02 -14.75
CA CYS A 222 6.90 -22.08 -13.93
C CYS A 222 7.21 -22.66 -12.53
N VAL A 223 7.37 -23.99 -12.47
CA VAL A 223 7.69 -24.73 -11.27
C VAL A 223 8.91 -25.58 -11.57
N ASN A 224 9.93 -25.39 -10.73
CA ASN A 224 11.21 -26.08 -10.69
C ASN A 224 12.22 -25.68 -11.78
N ASP A 225 12.61 -24.40 -11.83
CA ASP A 225 14.00 -24.11 -12.21
C ASP A 225 14.77 -23.61 -10.98
N THR A 226 15.30 -24.56 -10.20
CA THR A 226 16.15 -24.28 -9.03
C THR A 226 17.50 -23.65 -9.40
N LEU A 227 17.79 -23.48 -10.69
CA LEU A 227 18.95 -22.76 -11.22
C LEU A 227 18.62 -21.35 -11.72
N ASN A 228 17.35 -21.00 -11.93
CA ASN A 228 16.97 -19.62 -12.21
C ASN A 228 16.76 -18.87 -10.90
N LYS A 229 17.66 -17.93 -10.62
CA LYS A 229 17.49 -16.88 -9.61
C LYS A 229 16.23 -16.01 -9.85
N TYR A 230 15.61 -16.17 -11.02
CA TYR A 230 14.47 -15.44 -11.54
C TYR A 230 13.15 -16.23 -11.54
N ASP A 231 13.11 -17.42 -10.95
CA ASP A 231 11.84 -18.07 -10.64
C ASP A 231 11.16 -17.20 -9.58
N SER A 232 10.25 -16.33 -10.04
CA SER A 232 9.34 -15.63 -9.14
C SER A 232 8.71 -16.72 -8.29
N HIS A 233 8.98 -16.71 -6.99
CA HIS A 233 8.28 -17.51 -6.00
C HIS A 233 6.80 -17.09 -6.02
N PHE A 234 6.08 -17.50 -7.06
CA PHE A 234 4.64 -17.60 -7.11
C PHE A 234 4.32 -18.84 -6.27
N VAL A 235 4.51 -18.70 -4.96
CA VAL A 235 3.97 -19.68 -4.02
C VAL A 235 2.47 -19.61 -4.20
N GLU A 236 1.96 -20.69 -4.77
CA GLU A 236 0.58 -21.05 -5.04
C GLU A 236 -0.22 -21.17 -3.72
N GLU A 237 -0.20 -20.14 -2.87
CA GLU A 237 -1.07 -20.03 -1.70
C GLU A 237 -2.11 -18.93 -1.99
N ASN A 238 -3.19 -19.36 -2.65
CA ASN A 238 -4.52 -18.73 -2.66
C ASN A 238 -4.72 -17.45 -3.49
N ILE A 239 -4.46 -17.50 -4.80
CA ILE A 239 -5.00 -16.49 -5.73
C ILE A 239 -6.29 -17.03 -6.37
N PHE A 240 -7.45 -16.69 -5.80
CA PHE A 240 -8.81 -17.05 -6.25
C PHE A 240 -9.23 -16.41 -7.60
N HIS A 241 -8.28 -16.08 -8.48
CA HIS A 241 -8.50 -15.33 -9.72
C HIS A 241 -8.01 -16.05 -10.96
N THR A 242 -7.84 -17.36 -10.85
CA THR A 242 -7.60 -18.21 -12.00
C THR A 242 -8.90 -18.36 -12.78
N CYS A 243 -8.84 -17.99 -14.05
CA CYS A 243 -9.87 -18.34 -15.01
C CYS A 243 -9.72 -19.81 -15.40
N GLY A 244 -10.75 -20.36 -16.06
CA GLY A 244 -10.71 -21.72 -16.57
C GLY A 244 -9.54 -21.97 -17.55
N VAL A 245 -9.35 -23.23 -17.92
CA VAL A 245 -8.31 -23.65 -18.88
C VAL A 245 -8.46 -22.85 -20.18
N GLY A 246 -7.42 -22.13 -20.60
CA GLY A 246 -7.40 -21.34 -21.83
C GLY A 246 -6.75 -22.10 -22.97
N THR A 247 -7.35 -22.02 -24.17
CA THR A 247 -6.79 -22.59 -25.40
C THR A 247 -6.43 -21.47 -26.37
N TYR A 248 -5.24 -21.51 -26.96
CA TYR A 248 -4.88 -20.65 -28.09
C TYR A 248 -4.55 -21.49 -29.31
N TYR A 249 -4.92 -20.96 -30.47
CA TYR A 249 -4.68 -21.58 -31.77
C TYR A 249 -3.56 -20.79 -32.46
N LEU A 250 -2.39 -21.41 -32.61
CA LEU A 250 -1.33 -20.91 -33.50
C LEU A 250 -1.11 -22.01 -34.54
N ASP A 251 -1.19 -21.66 -35.83
CA ASP A 251 -0.73 -22.48 -36.96
C ASP A 251 -1.00 -24.00 -36.83
N ASN A 252 -2.27 -24.39 -36.80
CA ASN A 252 -2.75 -25.79 -36.75
C ASN A 252 -2.38 -26.63 -35.51
N THR A 253 -1.82 -26.04 -34.45
CA THR A 253 -1.62 -26.72 -33.16
C THR A 253 -2.41 -26.02 -32.04
N THR A 254 -3.20 -26.81 -31.31
CA THR A 254 -3.90 -26.35 -30.09
C THR A 254 -2.97 -26.52 -28.91
N PHE A 255 -2.52 -25.42 -28.35
CA PHE A 255 -1.81 -25.44 -27.08
C PHE A 255 -2.82 -25.20 -25.95
N VAL A 256 -2.81 -26.11 -24.97
CA VAL A 256 -3.67 -26.07 -23.79
C VAL A 256 -2.80 -25.57 -22.63
N TYR A 257 -3.19 -24.48 -21.99
CA TYR A 257 -2.49 -23.99 -20.78
C TYR A 257 -3.19 -24.47 -19.52
N ASN A 258 -2.45 -25.07 -18.60
CA ASN A 258 -2.89 -25.37 -17.25
C ASN A 258 -2.88 -24.08 -16.40
N GLY A 259 -3.83 -23.18 -16.67
CA GLY A 259 -4.07 -21.97 -15.88
C GLY A 259 -4.06 -20.69 -16.70
N THR A 260 -5.14 -19.92 -16.58
CA THR A 260 -5.20 -18.52 -17.03
C THR A 260 -5.60 -17.65 -15.86
N TYR A 261 -5.28 -16.36 -15.90
CA TYR A 261 -5.66 -15.42 -14.86
C TYR A 261 -6.22 -14.14 -15.47
N ASN A 262 -6.98 -13.40 -14.67
CA ASN A 262 -7.48 -12.09 -15.07
C ASN A 262 -6.67 -11.00 -14.35
N GLU A 263 -5.86 -10.28 -15.11
CA GLU A 263 -4.98 -9.20 -14.63
C GLU A 263 -5.73 -8.17 -13.78
N LEU A 264 -6.95 -7.81 -14.17
CA LEU A 264 -7.74 -6.79 -13.49
C LEU A 264 -8.31 -7.28 -12.17
N SER A 265 -8.72 -8.55 -12.12
CA SER A 265 -9.17 -9.17 -10.87
C SER A 265 -8.05 -9.24 -9.84
N LEU A 266 -6.82 -9.52 -10.29
CA LEU A 266 -5.65 -9.52 -9.43
C LEU A 266 -5.38 -8.15 -8.80
N LEU A 267 -5.60 -7.05 -9.54
CA LEU A 267 -5.37 -5.69 -9.02
C LEU A 267 -6.52 -5.17 -8.14
N ILE A 268 -7.77 -5.50 -8.48
CA ILE A 268 -8.94 -4.88 -7.86
C ILE A 268 -9.51 -5.73 -6.71
N PHE A 269 -9.56 -7.05 -6.87
CA PHE A 269 -10.18 -7.96 -5.91
C PHE A 269 -9.22 -8.41 -4.80
N SER A 270 -7.93 -8.54 -5.11
CA SER A 270 -6.91 -8.82 -4.09
C SER A 270 -6.86 -7.73 -3.02
N SER A 271 -6.32 -8.08 -1.85
CA SER A 271 -6.04 -7.11 -0.81
C SER A 271 -5.12 -6.02 -1.34
N LYS A 272 -5.28 -4.77 -0.90
CA LYS A 272 -4.49 -3.66 -1.47
C LYS A 272 -2.99 -3.80 -1.20
N ASP A 273 -2.63 -4.48 -0.10
CA ASP A 273 -1.24 -4.77 0.22
C ASP A 273 -0.65 -5.80 -0.75
N GLU A 274 -1.40 -6.87 -1.07
CA GLU A 274 -1.01 -7.86 -2.09
C GLU A 274 -0.97 -7.26 -3.49
N ALA A 275 -1.98 -6.47 -3.88
CA ALA A 275 -2.03 -5.80 -5.17
C ALA A 275 -0.86 -4.81 -5.36
N MET A 276 -0.40 -4.16 -4.29
CA MET A 276 0.81 -3.36 -4.33
C MET A 276 2.07 -4.24 -4.47
N LYS A 277 2.17 -5.32 -3.70
CA LYS A 277 3.30 -6.26 -3.81
C LYS A 277 3.41 -6.82 -5.21
N THR A 278 2.30 -7.18 -5.86
CA THR A 278 2.29 -7.69 -7.24
C THR A 278 2.73 -6.64 -8.27
N LEU A 279 2.39 -5.36 -8.07
CA LEU A 279 2.86 -4.27 -8.93
C LEU A 279 4.36 -3.97 -8.77
N TYR A 280 4.95 -4.26 -7.61
CA TYR A 280 6.38 -4.10 -7.34
C TYR A 280 7.20 -5.36 -7.64
N LEU A 281 6.58 -6.45 -8.10
CA LEU A 281 7.31 -7.66 -8.49
C LEU A 281 8.24 -7.35 -9.66
N ARG A 282 9.53 -7.64 -9.48
CA ARG A 282 10.56 -7.53 -10.53
C ARG A 282 10.44 -8.67 -11.55
N ASN A 283 10.97 -8.46 -12.76
CA ASN A 283 11.03 -9.43 -13.85
C ASN A 283 9.65 -9.92 -14.32
N SER A 284 8.64 -9.06 -14.19
CA SER A 284 7.25 -9.40 -14.45
C SER A 284 6.64 -8.52 -15.55
N HIS A 285 7.46 -7.90 -16.41
CA HIS A 285 7.00 -6.93 -17.42
C HIS A 285 5.91 -7.46 -18.39
N ARG A 286 5.77 -8.79 -18.56
CA ARG A 286 4.69 -9.40 -19.37
C ARG A 286 3.41 -9.73 -18.57
N MET A 287 3.41 -9.49 -17.27
CA MET A 287 2.31 -9.86 -16.37
C MET A 287 1.10 -8.92 -16.49
N PHE A 288 1.31 -7.66 -16.89
CA PHE A 288 0.25 -6.67 -16.96
C PHE A 288 0.26 -5.96 -18.31
N ASN A 289 -0.89 -5.94 -18.97
CA ASN A 289 -1.12 -5.17 -20.17
C ASN A 289 -1.50 -3.72 -19.85
N TYR A 290 -1.30 -2.82 -20.81
CA TYR A 290 -1.66 -1.40 -20.67
C TYR A 290 -3.16 -1.20 -20.36
N GLY A 291 -4.04 -1.97 -21.01
CA GLY A 291 -5.49 -1.82 -20.87
C GLY A 291 -5.97 -1.93 -19.42
N PRO A 292 -5.71 -3.06 -18.73
CA PRO A 292 -6.08 -3.24 -17.32
C PRO A 292 -5.45 -2.23 -16.37
N LEU A 293 -4.19 -1.83 -16.59
CA LEU A 293 -3.51 -0.84 -15.76
C LEU A 293 -4.14 0.55 -15.86
N PHE A 294 -4.39 1.05 -17.08
CA PHE A 294 -5.05 2.35 -17.28
C PHE A 294 -6.49 2.35 -16.78
N ALA A 295 -7.24 1.27 -17.02
CA ALA A 295 -8.61 1.14 -16.52
C ALA A 295 -8.66 1.17 -14.99
N THR A 296 -7.78 0.41 -14.32
CA THR A 296 -7.66 0.41 -12.86
C THR A 296 -7.27 1.77 -12.34
N LEU A 297 -6.23 2.40 -12.92
CA LEU A 297 -5.74 3.70 -12.48
C LEU A 297 -6.83 4.78 -12.57
N ALA A 298 -7.56 4.86 -13.69
CA ALA A 298 -8.61 5.86 -13.88
C ALA A 298 -9.77 5.68 -12.89
N ILE A 299 -10.31 4.46 -12.78
CA ILE A 299 -11.46 4.18 -11.92
C ILE A 299 -11.07 4.31 -10.45
N TYR A 300 -9.94 3.73 -10.06
CA TYR A 300 -9.47 3.78 -8.68
C TYR A 300 -9.16 5.22 -8.25
N PHE A 301 -8.51 6.03 -9.10
CA PHE A 301 -8.23 7.44 -8.80
C PHE A 301 -9.50 8.25 -8.51
N ILE A 302 -10.52 8.14 -9.37
CA ILE A 302 -11.79 8.87 -9.20
C ILE A 302 -12.47 8.44 -7.89
N MET A 303 -12.47 7.15 -7.60
CA MET A 303 -13.14 6.61 -6.41
C MET A 303 -12.40 6.92 -5.11
N VAL A 304 -11.07 6.98 -5.15
CA VAL A 304 -10.26 7.44 -4.02
C VAL A 304 -10.50 8.95 -3.78
N CYS A 305 -10.59 9.76 -4.83
CA CYS A 305 -10.98 11.18 -4.70
C CYS A 305 -12.35 11.33 -4.04
N TRP A 306 -13.32 10.48 -4.43
CA TRP A 306 -14.66 10.56 -3.87
C TRP A 306 -14.72 10.03 -2.44
N SER A 307 -14.06 8.91 -2.11
CA SER A 307 -14.05 8.36 -0.76
C SER A 307 -13.27 9.22 0.25
N ALA A 308 -12.27 9.98 -0.20
CA ALA A 308 -11.48 10.87 0.64
C ALA A 308 -12.37 11.93 1.31
N GLY A 309 -12.28 12.05 2.64
CA GLY A 309 -13.02 13.03 3.44
C GLY A 309 -14.51 12.73 3.61
N THR A 310 -14.93 11.47 3.41
CA THR A 310 -16.21 10.97 3.92
C THR A 310 -16.18 10.87 5.45
N SER A 311 -17.33 10.66 6.10
CA SER A 311 -17.41 10.59 7.57
C SER A 311 -16.93 9.27 8.18
N VAL A 312 -16.27 8.41 7.40
CA VAL A 312 -15.69 7.14 7.86
C VAL A 312 -14.24 7.36 8.25
N ALA A 313 -13.80 6.75 9.35
CA ALA A 313 -12.39 6.76 9.74
C ALA A 313 -11.59 5.87 8.78
N ALA A 314 -10.85 6.49 7.86
CA ALA A 314 -10.05 5.81 6.85
C ALA A 314 -8.70 6.53 6.64
N GLY A 315 -7.68 5.77 6.21
CA GLY A 315 -6.40 6.33 5.80
C GLY A 315 -6.28 6.47 4.29
N ILE A 316 -5.65 7.56 3.84
CA ILE A 316 -5.46 7.88 2.41
C ILE A 316 -4.12 7.37 1.88
N LEU A 317 -3.18 7.01 2.76
CA LEU A 317 -1.79 6.67 2.39
C LEU A 317 -1.67 5.43 1.49
N VAL A 318 -2.30 4.30 1.85
CA VAL A 318 -2.25 3.06 1.03
C VAL A 318 -2.88 3.29 -0.36
N PRO A 319 -4.07 3.91 -0.49
CA PRO A 319 -4.61 4.26 -1.80
C PRO A 319 -3.70 5.17 -2.65
N MET A 320 -3.00 6.14 -2.03
CA MET A 320 -2.02 6.98 -2.75
C MET A 320 -0.85 6.17 -3.28
N LEU A 321 -0.31 5.26 -2.45
CA LEU A 321 0.79 4.39 -2.84
C LEU A 321 0.38 3.45 -3.98
N MET A 322 -0.85 2.93 -3.96
CA MET A 322 -1.39 2.11 -5.05
C MET A 322 -1.51 2.89 -6.38
N ILE A 323 -1.99 4.14 -6.34
CA ILE A 323 -2.05 5.00 -7.53
C ILE A 323 -0.65 5.27 -8.08
N GLY A 324 0.31 5.54 -7.19
CA GLY A 324 1.71 5.72 -7.55
C GLY A 324 2.33 4.45 -8.15
N ALA A 325 2.05 3.28 -7.58
CA ALA A 325 2.51 1.99 -8.09
C ALA A 325 1.95 1.68 -9.48
N LEU A 326 0.64 1.88 -9.70
CA LEU A 326 0.01 1.71 -11.00
C LEU A 326 0.64 2.62 -12.06
N TYR A 327 0.82 3.89 -11.72
CA TYR A 327 1.47 4.85 -12.61
C TYR A 327 2.93 4.49 -12.90
N GLY A 328 3.69 4.14 -11.86
CA GLY A 328 5.09 3.72 -11.97
C GLY A 328 5.23 2.47 -12.83
N ARG A 329 4.31 1.51 -12.70
CA ARG A 329 4.31 0.30 -13.52
C ARG A 329 4.01 0.58 -14.99
N ILE A 330 3.05 1.46 -15.27
CA ILE A 330 2.78 1.91 -16.66
C ILE A 330 4.03 2.55 -17.26
N LEU A 331 4.73 3.40 -16.50
CA LEU A 331 5.98 4.00 -16.97
C LEU A 331 7.09 2.97 -17.19
N GLY A 332 7.22 1.99 -16.30
CA GLY A 332 8.17 0.88 -16.46
C GLY A 332 7.93 0.13 -17.77
N LEU A 333 6.68 -0.21 -18.08
CA LEU A 333 6.31 -0.84 -19.35
C LEU A 333 6.67 0.03 -20.57
N VAL A 334 6.39 1.34 -20.51
CA VAL A 334 6.76 2.26 -21.61
C VAL A 334 8.27 2.32 -21.80
N LEU A 335 9.04 2.31 -20.72
CA LEU A 335 10.51 2.29 -20.80
C LEU A 335 11.01 0.97 -21.41
N VAL A 336 10.44 -0.16 -20.99
CA VAL A 336 10.77 -1.48 -21.54
C VAL A 336 10.41 -1.56 -23.03
N ASP A 337 9.30 -0.98 -23.47
CA ASP A 337 8.92 -0.94 -24.89
C ASP A 337 9.84 -0.04 -25.74
N ILE A 338 10.35 1.05 -25.17
CA ILE A 338 11.25 1.99 -25.87
C ILE A 338 12.68 1.45 -25.93
N PHE A 339 13.21 0.99 -24.81
CA PHE A 339 14.61 0.60 -24.68
C PHE A 339 14.83 -0.89 -24.88
N GLY A 340 13.79 -1.72 -24.75
CA GLY A 340 13.90 -3.17 -24.77
C GLY A 340 14.20 -3.76 -23.40
N VAL A 341 13.94 -5.05 -23.27
CA VAL A 341 14.19 -5.85 -22.07
C VAL A 341 15.69 -6.14 -21.97
N HIS A 342 16.33 -5.69 -20.89
CA HIS A 342 17.74 -5.95 -20.60
C HIS A 342 17.83 -6.80 -19.32
N LEU A 343 18.02 -8.11 -19.49
CA LEU A 343 18.02 -9.10 -18.39
C LEU A 343 19.43 -9.48 -17.93
N ASP A 344 20.46 -9.13 -18.70
CA ASP A 344 21.85 -9.37 -18.34
C ASP A 344 22.29 -8.41 -17.21
N GLU A 345 23.39 -8.70 -16.50
CA GLU A 345 24.05 -7.79 -15.53
C GLU A 345 24.64 -6.53 -16.20
N ASP A 346 23.92 -6.01 -17.18
CA ASP A 346 24.23 -4.83 -17.94
C ASP A 346 23.64 -3.60 -17.28
N TYR A 347 24.19 -2.47 -17.70
CA TYR A 347 23.96 -1.10 -17.24
C TYR A 347 22.46 -0.66 -17.17
N LEU A 348 21.55 -1.41 -17.81
CA LEU A 348 20.13 -1.10 -18.00
C LEU A 348 19.16 -2.04 -17.24
N SER A 349 19.66 -2.96 -16.41
CA SER A 349 18.88 -3.94 -15.62
C SER A 349 17.93 -3.35 -14.56
N TRP A 350 17.93 -2.02 -14.39
CA TRP A 350 17.06 -1.28 -13.48
C TRP A 350 15.70 -0.92 -14.09
N MET A 351 15.49 -1.15 -15.39
CA MET A 351 14.31 -0.68 -16.14
C MET A 351 13.03 -1.54 -15.96
N ASP A 352 13.07 -2.68 -15.23
CA ASP A 352 11.92 -3.59 -15.03
C ASP A 352 11.00 -3.20 -13.86
#